data_AF-H3GYL4-F1
#
_entry.id   AF-H3GYL4-F1
#
_cell.length_a   1.000
_cell.length_b   1.000
_cell.length_c   1.000
_cell.angle_alpha   90.00
_cell.angle_beta   90.00
_cell.angle_gamma   90.00
#
_symmetry.space_group_name_H-M   'P 1'
#
loop_
_entity.id
_entity.type
_entity.pdbx_description
1 polymer ?
#
loop_
_entity_poly.entity_id
_entity_poly.type
_entity_poly.pdbx_seq_one_letter_code
_entity_poly.pdbx_strand_id
1 'polypeptide(L)'
;MRFCNAFLASLLILLAITVTAEKSTRSSITTNVAYGRGRLLRKADADTANTIDTEERGVWSSIKNWGKIQYWLAVGKSDDQVKKALKMETLTGAALKAHPNYKQLEKFVYKREGREMDGWVAHGIPTQTLWYLLELGKMKEVQRKSSDELRMYVRYATKYDNAIWNHKNSIFEPPIYYGGSAAEMKVKVQIWAKANRKNWYVKEMLGLDDLSKAKQKADPDYEYYLEFLKLTKRSER
;
A
#
# COMPACT_ATOMS: atom_id res chain seq x y z
N MET A 1 35.04 -29.06 34.25
CA MET A 1 36.31 -28.33 33.99
C MET A 1 36.34 -27.99 32.51
N ARG A 2 36.56 -26.79 31.99
CA ARG A 2 36.85 -25.46 32.53
C ARG A 2 36.41 -24.47 31.43
N PHE A 3 35.59 -23.48 31.79
CA PHE A 3 35.46 -22.24 31.02
C PHE A 3 36.70 -21.37 31.27
N CYS A 4 37.21 -20.71 30.22
CA CYS A 4 38.04 -19.50 30.30
C CYS A 4 37.58 -18.60 29.13
N ASN A 5 36.90 -17.48 29.38
CA ASN A 5 37.40 -16.15 29.82
C ASN A 5 38.32 -15.53 28.75
N ALA A 6 38.27 -14.24 28.40
CA ALA A 6 37.51 -13.03 28.76
C ALA A 6 38.06 -11.94 27.79
N PHE A 7 37.43 -10.81 27.47
CA PHE A 7 37.37 -9.54 28.24
C PHE A 7 36.60 -8.55 27.31
N LEU A 8 35.47 -7.98 27.72
CA LEU A 8 35.29 -6.74 28.51
C LEU A 8 35.51 -5.43 27.72
N ALA A 9 34.44 -4.64 27.58
CA ALA A 9 34.42 -3.24 28.01
C ALA A 9 32.98 -2.70 28.02
N SER A 10 32.61 -2.20 29.18
CA SER A 10 31.31 -1.75 29.66
C SER A 10 31.03 -0.29 29.29
N LEU A 11 29.76 0.09 29.16
CA LEU A 11 29.28 1.35 29.74
C LEU A 11 27.78 1.29 30.04
N LEU A 12 27.47 1.42 31.34
CA LEU A 12 26.16 1.61 31.95
C LEU A 12 25.83 3.11 31.99
N ILE A 13 24.61 3.50 31.59
CA ILE A 13 23.93 4.66 32.19
C ILE A 13 22.46 4.28 32.43
N LEU A 14 22.13 4.09 33.71
CA LEU A 14 20.78 4.04 34.27
C LEU A 14 20.22 5.47 34.32
N LEU A 15 19.00 5.68 33.82
CA LEU A 15 18.17 6.78 34.28
C LEU A 15 16.76 6.26 34.56
N ALA A 16 16.45 6.15 35.85
CA ALA A 16 15.11 5.91 36.34
C ALA A 16 14.27 7.18 36.18
N ILE A 17 13.09 7.05 35.57
CA ILE A 17 12.02 8.05 35.71
C ILE A 17 10.81 7.31 36.28
N THR A 18 10.42 7.79 37.46
CA THR A 18 9.27 7.39 38.26
C THR A 18 7.97 7.50 37.47
N VAL A 19 7.18 6.42 37.46
CA VAL A 19 5.78 6.44 37.02
C VAL A 19 4.94 6.90 38.20
N THR A 20 4.45 8.14 38.15
CA THR A 20 3.30 8.57 38.93
C THR A 20 2.03 8.26 38.13
N ALA A 21 1.23 7.35 38.68
CA ALA A 21 -0.10 7.04 38.17
C ALA A 21 -1.09 8.09 38.68
N GLU A 22 -1.78 8.79 37.78
CA GLU A 22 -2.99 9.53 38.12
C GLU A 22 -4.16 9.16 37.18
N LYS A 23 -5.09 8.44 37.82
CA LYS A 23 -6.55 8.54 37.76
C LYS A 23 -7.24 8.66 36.38
N SER A 24 -7.74 7.49 35.98
CA SER A 24 -8.88 7.30 35.07
C SER A 24 -10.07 8.19 35.42
N THR A 25 -10.50 9.00 34.45
CA THR A 25 -11.89 9.49 34.36
C THR A 25 -12.43 9.19 32.97
N ARG A 26 -13.49 8.39 32.95
CA ARG A 26 -14.27 7.97 31.79
C ARG A 26 -15.31 9.04 31.49
N SER A 27 -15.36 9.56 30.27
CA SER A 27 -16.63 9.95 29.63
C SER A 27 -16.51 10.10 28.11
N SER A 28 -17.20 9.18 27.42
CA SER A 28 -18.15 9.40 26.32
C SER A 28 -17.74 10.14 25.05
N ILE A 29 -17.39 9.34 24.04
CA ILE A 29 -17.92 9.30 22.66
C ILE A 29 -18.33 10.65 22.05
N THR A 30 -17.51 11.12 21.10
CA THR A 30 -17.97 11.69 19.82
C THR A 30 -16.94 11.28 18.75
N THR A 31 -17.24 10.21 18.00
CA THR A 31 -16.38 9.73 16.90
C THR A 31 -16.62 10.58 15.65
N ASN A 32 -15.90 11.69 15.53
CA ASN A 32 -15.66 12.33 14.24
C ASN A 32 -14.45 11.65 13.58
N VAL A 33 -14.69 10.61 12.78
CA VAL A 33 -13.63 9.99 11.95
C VAL A 33 -13.47 10.83 10.70
N ALA A 34 -12.74 11.94 10.83
CA ALA A 34 -12.08 12.57 9.70
C ALA A 34 -10.92 11.63 9.29
N TYR A 35 -10.89 11.19 8.03
CA TYR A 35 -9.75 10.45 7.48
C TYR A 35 -8.52 11.37 7.52
N GLY A 36 -7.80 11.27 8.63
CA GLY A 36 -6.59 12.01 8.88
C GLY A 36 -5.53 11.58 7.89
N ARG A 37 -5.13 12.54 7.05
CA ARG A 37 -3.81 12.63 6.42
C ARG A 37 -2.76 12.64 7.55
N GLY A 38 -2.53 11.46 8.10
CA GLY A 38 -1.74 11.22 9.31
C GLY A 38 -0.27 11.27 8.99
N ARG A 39 0.30 12.46 9.18
CA ARG A 39 1.73 12.72 9.34
C ARG A 39 2.28 11.75 10.39
N LEU A 40 2.96 10.68 9.95
CA LEU A 40 3.75 9.82 10.86
C LEU A 40 4.90 10.66 11.39
N LEU A 41 4.73 11.22 12.58
CA LEU A 41 5.77 11.89 13.35
C LEU A 41 6.80 10.84 13.79
N ARG A 42 7.78 10.57 12.94
CA ARG A 42 9.12 10.27 13.46
C ARG A 42 9.67 11.59 13.96
N LYS A 43 9.93 11.68 15.27
CA LYS A 43 10.72 12.75 15.86
C LYS A 43 12.17 12.57 15.36
N ALA A 44 12.42 12.98 14.12
CA ALA A 44 13.75 13.31 13.65
C ALA A 44 13.96 14.77 14.03
N ASP A 45 15.08 15.08 14.67
CA ASP A 45 15.42 16.44 15.07
C ASP A 45 15.22 17.39 13.90
N ALA A 46 14.32 18.36 14.07
CA ALA A 46 13.98 19.33 13.02
C ALA A 46 15.23 20.10 12.55
N ASP A 47 16.25 20.19 13.41
CA ASP A 47 17.52 20.86 13.13
C ASP A 47 18.44 20.07 12.20
N THR A 48 18.39 18.73 12.18
CA THR A 48 19.13 17.93 11.18
C THR A 48 18.42 17.89 9.82
N ALA A 49 17.09 18.03 9.80
CA ALA A 49 16.34 18.11 8.54
C ALA A 49 16.51 19.48 7.84
N ASN A 50 16.56 20.57 8.61
CA ASN A 50 16.69 21.93 8.08
C ASN A 50 18.10 22.29 7.59
N THR A 51 19.14 21.72 8.22
CA THR A 51 20.54 21.90 7.80
C THR A 51 20.80 21.25 6.43
N ILE A 52 20.24 20.06 6.18
CA ILE A 52 20.38 19.36 4.89
C ILE A 52 19.63 20.06 3.74
N ASP A 53 18.47 20.67 3.99
CA ASP A 53 17.68 21.38 2.95
C ASP A 53 18.42 22.62 2.39
N THR A 54 19.31 23.23 3.17
CA THR A 54 20.17 24.34 2.72
C THR A 54 21.34 23.82 1.87
N GLU A 55 21.79 22.59 2.12
CA GLU A 55 22.93 21.93 1.47
C GLU A 55 22.55 21.10 0.21
N GLU A 56 21.27 20.85 -0.05
CA GLU A 56 20.79 20.11 -1.25
C GLU A 56 21.18 20.76 -2.60
N ARG A 57 21.63 22.01 -2.60
CA ARG A 57 21.86 22.81 -3.83
C ARG A 57 23.12 22.43 -4.62
N GLY A 58 24.11 21.77 -4.02
CA GLY A 58 25.39 21.44 -4.70
C GLY A 58 25.77 19.96 -4.66
N VAL A 59 25.57 19.31 -3.50
CA VAL A 59 26.13 17.99 -3.17
C VAL A 59 25.47 16.83 -3.94
N TRP A 60 24.21 17.00 -4.36
CA TRP A 60 23.43 15.92 -4.98
C TRP A 60 23.38 15.98 -6.52
N SER A 61 24.09 16.92 -7.15
CA SER A 61 24.13 17.04 -8.63
C SER A 61 24.71 15.78 -9.30
N SER A 62 25.60 15.06 -8.61
CA SER A 62 26.28 13.84 -9.09
C SER A 62 25.53 12.54 -8.79
N ILE A 63 24.47 12.56 -7.99
CA ILE A 63 23.75 11.36 -7.57
C ILE A 63 22.68 11.00 -8.59
N LYS A 64 22.79 9.79 -9.14
CA LYS A 64 21.80 9.22 -10.09
C LYS A 64 20.39 9.39 -9.52
N ASN A 65 19.42 9.75 -10.36
CA ASN A 65 18.03 10.03 -9.97
C ASN A 65 17.38 8.95 -9.08
N TRP A 66 17.81 7.69 -9.18
CA TRP A 66 17.38 6.62 -8.27
C TRP A 66 17.79 6.88 -6.81
N GLY A 67 19.02 7.32 -6.55
CA GLY A 67 19.52 7.59 -5.19
C GLY A 67 18.76 8.72 -4.50
N LYS A 68 18.48 9.82 -5.22
CA LYS A 68 17.64 10.93 -4.72
C LYS A 68 16.25 10.46 -4.30
N ILE A 69 15.61 9.64 -5.12
CA ILE A 69 14.28 9.10 -4.80
C ILE A 69 14.33 8.20 -3.56
N GLN A 70 15.35 7.33 -3.42
CA GLN A 70 15.50 6.49 -2.23
C GLN A 70 15.70 7.32 -0.97
N TYR A 71 16.52 8.37 -1.06
CA TYR A 71 16.71 9.32 0.03
C TYR A 71 15.39 9.98 0.44
N TRP A 72 14.68 10.63 -0.50
CA TRP A 72 13.39 11.28 -0.21
C TRP A 72 12.37 10.34 0.41
N LEU A 73 12.34 9.08 -0.04
CA LEU A 73 11.47 8.04 0.54
C LEU A 73 11.92 7.63 1.95
N ALA A 74 13.22 7.57 2.22
CA ALA A 74 13.77 7.19 3.52
C ALA A 74 13.51 8.26 4.59
N VAL A 75 13.67 9.54 4.23
CA VAL A 75 13.41 10.68 5.13
C VAL A 75 11.94 11.13 5.14
N GLY A 76 11.07 10.52 4.34
CA GLY A 76 9.63 10.77 4.35
C GLY A 76 9.22 12.15 3.81
N LYS A 77 9.90 12.66 2.77
CA LYS A 77 9.56 13.95 2.13
C LYS A 77 8.12 13.94 1.58
N SER A 78 7.43 15.07 1.65
CA SER A 78 6.12 15.27 1.03
C SER A 78 6.23 15.57 -0.47
N ASP A 79 5.10 15.53 -1.19
CA ASP A 79 5.07 15.89 -2.62
C ASP A 79 5.49 17.33 -2.84
N ASP A 80 5.10 18.22 -1.93
CA ASP A 80 5.45 19.65 -2.02
C ASP A 80 6.92 19.90 -1.73
N GLN A 81 7.51 19.15 -0.78
CA GLN A 81 8.96 19.20 -0.53
C GLN A 81 9.75 18.68 -1.74
N VAL A 82 9.31 17.59 -2.37
CA VAL A 82 9.97 17.07 -3.58
C VAL A 82 9.75 17.99 -4.79
N LYS A 83 8.56 18.60 -4.94
CA LYS A 83 8.32 19.63 -5.97
C LYS A 83 9.28 20.81 -5.81
N LYS A 84 9.47 21.29 -4.57
CA LYS A 84 10.42 22.36 -4.26
C LYS A 84 11.87 21.96 -4.57
N ALA A 85 12.29 20.75 -4.19
CA ALA A 85 13.61 20.22 -4.52
C ALA A 85 13.85 20.11 -6.04
N LEU A 86 12.77 19.90 -6.80
CA LEU A 86 12.77 19.83 -8.26
C LEU A 86 12.55 21.18 -8.96
N LYS A 87 12.43 22.28 -8.22
CA LYS A 87 12.17 23.65 -8.69
C LYS A 87 10.84 23.79 -9.44
N MET A 88 9.79 23.15 -8.92
CA MET A 88 8.44 23.12 -9.52
C MET A 88 7.34 23.58 -8.55
N GLU A 89 7.70 24.22 -7.44
CA GLU A 89 6.77 24.56 -6.35
C GLU A 89 5.65 25.53 -6.75
N THR A 90 5.87 26.37 -7.76
CA THR A 90 4.87 27.31 -8.29
C THR A 90 4.08 26.73 -9.47
N LEU A 91 4.48 25.57 -9.99
CA LEU A 91 3.87 24.97 -11.19
C LEU A 91 2.66 24.11 -10.83
N THR A 92 1.58 24.26 -11.58
CA THR A 92 0.37 23.44 -11.45
C THR A 92 -0.15 23.01 -12.83
N GLY A 93 -1.13 22.10 -12.85
CA GLY A 93 -1.84 21.69 -14.06
C GLY A 93 -0.92 21.24 -15.20
N ALA A 94 -1.16 21.79 -16.39
CA ALA A 94 -0.40 21.47 -17.60
C ALA A 94 1.07 21.94 -17.51
N ALA A 95 1.34 23.09 -16.87
CA ALA A 95 2.69 23.63 -16.73
C ALA A 95 3.58 22.72 -15.87
N LEU A 96 3.03 22.15 -14.79
CA LEU A 96 3.72 21.17 -13.97
C LEU A 96 4.06 19.90 -14.78
N LYS A 97 3.10 19.38 -15.56
CA LYS A 97 3.28 18.16 -16.36
C LYS A 97 4.29 18.33 -17.50
N ALA A 98 4.39 19.53 -18.06
CA ALA A 98 5.33 19.86 -19.13
C ALA A 98 6.78 20.04 -18.65
N HIS A 99 7.00 20.18 -17.33
CA HIS A 99 8.33 20.45 -16.80
C HIS A 99 9.27 19.23 -16.95
N PRO A 100 10.56 19.42 -17.32
CA PRO A 100 11.51 18.31 -17.53
C PRO A 100 11.67 17.36 -16.34
N ASN A 101 11.53 17.89 -15.11
CA ASN A 101 11.64 17.11 -13.87
C ASN A 101 10.34 16.42 -13.44
N TYR A 102 9.23 16.60 -14.16
CA TYR A 102 7.93 16.03 -13.77
C TYR A 102 7.97 14.51 -13.64
N LYS A 103 8.67 13.82 -14.56
CA LYS A 103 8.85 12.36 -14.52
C LYS A 103 9.53 11.88 -13.23
N GLN A 104 10.37 12.71 -12.61
CA GLN A 104 11.02 12.36 -11.35
C GLN A 104 10.05 12.49 -10.17
N LEU A 105 9.21 13.53 -10.15
CA LEU A 105 8.13 13.67 -9.19
C LEU A 105 7.13 12.51 -9.30
N GLU A 106 6.68 12.18 -10.51
CA GLU A 106 5.76 11.05 -10.76
C GLU A 106 6.35 9.73 -10.24
N LYS A 107 7.63 9.46 -10.52
CA LYS A 107 8.31 8.26 -10.02
C LYS A 107 8.43 8.23 -8.50
N PHE A 108 8.67 9.38 -7.87
CA PHE A 108 8.69 9.51 -6.42
C PHE A 108 7.32 9.19 -5.81
N VAL A 109 6.26 9.85 -6.28
CA VAL A 109 4.87 9.64 -5.84
C VAL A 109 4.48 8.17 -5.98
N TYR A 110 4.73 7.60 -7.16
CA TYR A 110 4.45 6.18 -7.43
C TYR A 110 5.17 5.27 -6.43
N LYS A 111 6.46 5.46 -6.16
CA LYS A 111 7.20 4.62 -5.20
C LYS A 111 6.73 4.81 -3.76
N ARG A 112 6.37 6.03 -3.36
CA ARG A 112 5.85 6.31 -2.02
C ARG A 112 4.52 5.61 -1.79
N GLU A 113 3.56 5.80 -2.69
CA GLU A 113 2.27 5.08 -2.67
C GLU A 113 2.50 3.56 -2.61
N GLY A 114 3.50 3.06 -3.35
CA GLY A 114 3.84 1.63 -3.35
C GLY A 114 4.29 1.11 -1.97
N ARG A 115 5.10 1.88 -1.24
CA ARG A 115 5.54 1.53 0.12
C ARG A 115 4.40 1.60 1.12
N GLU A 116 3.50 2.56 0.94
CA GLU A 116 2.30 2.67 1.77
C GLU A 116 1.39 1.44 1.58
N MET A 117 1.17 1.04 0.33
CA MET A 117 0.46 -0.20 0.00
C MET A 117 1.15 -1.45 0.56
N ASP A 118 2.48 -1.51 0.58
CA ASP A 118 3.22 -2.61 1.22
C ASP A 118 2.91 -2.67 2.73
N GLY A 119 2.84 -1.51 3.39
CA GLY A 119 2.38 -1.39 4.76
C GLY A 119 0.95 -1.91 4.94
N TRP A 120 0.03 -1.52 4.06
CA TRP A 120 -1.36 -2.01 4.11
C TRP A 120 -1.49 -3.51 3.89
N VAL A 121 -0.69 -4.11 2.98
CA VAL A 121 -0.65 -5.57 2.79
C VAL A 121 -0.14 -6.25 4.06
N ALA A 122 0.94 -5.75 4.66
CA ALA A 122 1.51 -6.33 5.88
C ALA A 122 0.53 -6.29 7.07
N HIS A 123 -0.35 -5.29 7.13
CA HIS A 123 -1.41 -5.20 8.14
C HIS A 123 -2.69 -5.96 7.74
N GLY A 124 -2.70 -6.62 6.58
CA GLY A 124 -3.85 -7.40 6.12
C GLY A 124 -5.09 -6.55 5.84
N ILE A 125 -4.93 -5.29 5.41
CA ILE A 125 -6.10 -4.43 5.12
C ILE A 125 -6.97 -5.08 4.02
N PRO A 126 -8.27 -5.30 4.22
CA PRO A 126 -9.10 -5.93 3.20
C PRO A 126 -9.22 -5.07 1.94
N THR A 127 -9.20 -5.70 0.76
CA THR A 127 -9.43 -4.99 -0.51
C THR A 127 -10.80 -4.28 -0.52
N GLN A 128 -11.82 -4.90 0.05
CA GLN A 128 -13.19 -4.38 0.18
C GLN A 128 -13.21 -3.06 0.99
N THR A 129 -12.37 -2.97 2.02
CA THR A 129 -12.21 -1.74 2.81
C THR A 129 -11.70 -0.61 1.91
N LEU A 130 -10.65 -0.86 1.13
CA LEU A 130 -10.12 0.18 0.23
C LEU A 130 -11.13 0.56 -0.86
N TRP A 131 -11.87 -0.41 -1.40
CA TRP A 131 -12.95 -0.15 -2.37
C TRP A 131 -14.01 0.81 -1.81
N TYR A 132 -14.43 0.57 -0.55
CA TYR A 132 -15.40 1.41 0.15
C TYR A 132 -14.86 2.81 0.43
N LEU A 133 -13.63 2.92 0.94
CA LEU A 133 -13.02 4.21 1.31
C LEU A 133 -12.74 5.11 0.11
N LEU A 134 -12.44 4.50 -1.02
CA LEU A 134 -12.28 5.18 -2.29
C LEU A 134 -13.62 5.50 -2.98
N GLU A 135 -14.74 5.17 -2.33
CA GLU A 135 -16.11 5.38 -2.81
C GLU A 135 -16.38 4.82 -4.22
N LEU A 136 -15.62 3.81 -4.64
CA LEU A 136 -15.69 3.23 -5.98
C LEU A 136 -17.07 2.63 -6.28
N GLY A 137 -17.74 2.11 -5.25
CA GLY A 137 -19.12 1.62 -5.36
C GLY A 137 -20.16 2.71 -5.68
N LYS A 138 -19.90 3.98 -5.29
CA LYS A 138 -20.80 5.11 -5.53
C LYS A 138 -20.62 5.73 -6.92
N MET A 139 -19.46 5.53 -7.54
CA MET A 139 -19.15 6.07 -8.87
C MET A 139 -19.91 5.32 -9.96
N LYS A 140 -20.43 6.05 -10.95
CA LYS A 140 -20.90 5.44 -12.21
C LYS A 140 -19.74 4.72 -12.90
N GLU A 141 -20.04 3.65 -13.63
CA GLU A 141 -19.01 2.78 -14.24
C GLU A 141 -18.01 3.57 -15.11
N VAL A 142 -18.50 4.48 -15.95
CA VAL A 142 -17.66 5.31 -16.83
C VAL A 142 -16.70 6.18 -16.03
N GLN A 143 -17.20 6.87 -15.00
CA GLN A 143 -16.38 7.71 -14.12
C GLN A 143 -15.32 6.89 -13.40
N ARG A 144 -15.72 5.74 -12.85
CA ARG A 144 -14.86 4.84 -12.10
C ARG A 144 -13.71 4.31 -12.94
N LYS A 145 -13.99 3.90 -14.19
CA LYS A 145 -12.97 3.38 -15.12
C LYS A 145 -11.85 4.37 -15.41
N SER A 146 -12.14 5.67 -15.36
CA SER A 146 -11.16 6.74 -15.59
C SER A 146 -10.57 7.36 -14.32
N SER A 147 -10.94 6.88 -13.12
CA SER A 147 -10.62 7.56 -11.87
C SER A 147 -9.26 7.15 -11.30
N ASP A 148 -8.61 8.08 -10.59
CA ASP A 148 -7.35 7.80 -9.89
C ASP A 148 -7.56 6.85 -8.70
N GLU A 149 -8.76 6.85 -8.14
CA GLU A 149 -9.18 5.93 -7.09
C GLU A 149 -9.17 4.48 -7.61
N LEU A 150 -9.70 4.20 -8.80
CA LEU A 150 -9.66 2.86 -9.35
C LEU A 150 -8.22 2.43 -9.66
N ARG A 151 -7.39 3.35 -10.17
CA ARG A 151 -5.95 3.12 -10.36
C ARG A 151 -5.28 2.70 -9.04
N MET A 152 -5.57 3.41 -7.95
CA MET A 152 -5.04 3.09 -6.62
C MET A 152 -5.53 1.72 -6.13
N TYR A 153 -6.84 1.46 -6.23
CA TYR A 153 -7.43 0.19 -5.84
C TYR A 153 -6.82 -0.99 -6.61
N VAL A 154 -6.77 -0.91 -7.94
CA VAL A 154 -6.22 -2.00 -8.78
C VAL A 154 -4.77 -2.29 -8.40
N ARG A 155 -3.98 -1.25 -8.17
CA ARG A 155 -2.58 -1.39 -7.77
C ARG A 155 -2.44 -2.07 -6.41
N TYR A 156 -3.27 -1.68 -5.45
CA TYR A 156 -3.29 -2.31 -4.13
C TYR A 156 -3.79 -3.76 -4.17
N ALA A 157 -4.95 -4.00 -4.76
CA ALA A 157 -5.55 -5.34 -4.89
C ALA A 157 -4.63 -6.31 -5.64
N THR A 158 -3.89 -5.83 -6.66
CA THR A 158 -2.85 -6.63 -7.33
C THR A 158 -1.70 -6.99 -6.39
N LYS A 159 -1.25 -6.07 -5.54
CA LYS A 159 -0.22 -6.36 -4.52
C LYS A 159 -0.72 -7.36 -3.49
N TYR A 160 -1.95 -7.20 -3.01
CA TYR A 160 -2.58 -8.10 -2.05
C TYR A 160 -2.72 -9.52 -2.61
N ASP A 161 -3.26 -9.64 -3.83
CA ASP A 161 -3.39 -10.90 -4.55
C ASP A 161 -2.03 -11.58 -4.80
N ASN A 162 -0.99 -10.79 -5.17
CA ASN A 162 0.37 -11.31 -5.28
C ASN A 162 0.92 -11.82 -3.95
N ALA A 163 0.60 -11.16 -2.83
CA ALA A 163 1.04 -11.61 -1.52
C ALA A 163 0.39 -12.94 -1.14
N ILE A 164 -0.93 -13.10 -1.31
CA ILE A 164 -1.62 -14.38 -1.11
C ILE A 164 -0.97 -15.46 -1.98
N TRP A 165 -0.85 -15.21 -3.29
CA TRP A 165 -0.29 -16.18 -4.22
C TRP A 165 1.15 -16.61 -3.88
N ASN A 166 2.02 -15.65 -3.57
CA ASN A 166 3.44 -15.92 -3.33
C ASN A 166 3.71 -16.52 -1.94
N HIS A 167 2.86 -16.23 -0.97
CA HIS A 167 3.03 -16.64 0.43
C HIS A 167 2.03 -17.71 0.88
N LYS A 168 1.29 -18.31 -0.05
CA LYS A 168 0.31 -19.34 0.23
C LYS A 168 0.88 -20.44 1.12
N ASN A 169 0.13 -20.81 2.17
CA ASN A 169 0.51 -21.80 3.18
C ASN A 169 1.77 -21.43 3.98
N SER A 170 2.09 -20.14 4.10
CA SER A 170 3.20 -19.65 4.92
C SER A 170 2.70 -18.70 6.01
N ILE A 171 3.52 -18.49 7.03
CA ILE A 171 3.25 -17.51 8.11
C ILE A 171 3.17 -16.06 7.62
N PHE A 172 3.53 -15.79 6.36
CA PHE A 172 3.45 -14.47 5.73
C PHE A 172 2.25 -14.33 4.79
N GLU A 173 1.40 -15.35 4.69
CA GLU A 173 0.14 -15.27 3.95
C GLU A 173 -0.77 -14.21 4.61
N PRO A 174 -1.19 -13.16 3.87
CA PRO A 174 -2.15 -12.22 4.42
C PRO A 174 -3.52 -12.91 4.55
N PRO A 175 -4.40 -12.43 5.46
CA PRO A 175 -5.74 -12.99 5.59
C PRO A 175 -6.52 -12.97 4.27
N ILE A 176 -7.21 -14.07 3.95
CA ILE A 176 -8.01 -14.14 2.74
C ILE A 176 -9.41 -13.56 3.01
N TYR A 177 -9.81 -12.57 2.19
CA TYR A 177 -11.12 -11.95 2.27
C TYR A 177 -11.91 -12.23 0.98
N TYR A 178 -12.86 -13.15 1.07
CA TYR A 178 -13.72 -13.56 -0.04
C TYR A 178 -14.75 -12.48 -0.44
N GLY A 179 -15.25 -12.59 -1.67
CA GLY A 179 -16.34 -11.77 -2.19
C GLY A 179 -16.01 -10.27 -2.36
N GLY A 180 -17.08 -9.49 -2.45
CA GLY A 180 -17.05 -8.05 -2.74
C GLY A 180 -18.34 -7.64 -3.44
N SER A 181 -18.52 -6.34 -3.68
CA SER A 181 -19.64 -5.90 -4.54
C SER A 181 -19.46 -6.47 -5.97
N ALA A 182 -20.55 -6.68 -6.71
CA ALA A 182 -20.48 -7.22 -8.06
C ALA A 182 -19.48 -6.48 -8.98
N ALA A 183 -19.40 -5.15 -8.82
CA ALA A 183 -18.49 -4.35 -9.61
C ALA A 183 -17.03 -4.39 -9.11
N GLU A 184 -16.81 -4.66 -7.82
CA GLU A 184 -15.48 -4.97 -7.29
C GLU A 184 -15.00 -6.33 -7.80
N MET A 185 -15.89 -7.34 -7.78
CA MET A 185 -15.58 -8.68 -8.26
C MET A 185 -15.14 -8.69 -9.72
N LYS A 186 -15.80 -7.91 -10.59
CA LYS A 186 -15.35 -7.71 -11.98
C LYS A 186 -13.91 -7.19 -12.08
N VAL A 187 -13.50 -6.29 -11.19
CA VAL A 187 -12.13 -5.77 -11.16
C VAL A 187 -11.15 -6.83 -10.65
N LYS A 188 -11.50 -7.58 -9.59
CA LYS A 188 -10.70 -8.69 -9.08
C LYS A 188 -10.48 -9.77 -10.15
N VAL A 189 -11.52 -10.12 -10.91
CA VAL A 189 -11.44 -11.05 -12.05
C VAL A 189 -10.45 -10.56 -13.11
N GLN A 190 -10.48 -9.27 -13.46
CA GLN A 190 -9.51 -8.69 -14.40
C GLN A 190 -8.07 -8.74 -13.86
N ILE A 191 -7.88 -8.51 -12.55
CA ILE A 191 -6.57 -8.64 -11.90
C ILE A 191 -6.06 -10.08 -12.00
N TRP A 192 -6.88 -11.07 -11.65
CA TRP A 192 -6.51 -12.49 -11.73
C TRP A 192 -6.22 -12.94 -13.15
N ALA A 193 -7.04 -12.50 -14.12
CA ALA A 193 -6.83 -12.79 -15.54
C ALA A 193 -5.51 -12.19 -16.05
N LYS A 194 -5.23 -10.92 -15.72
CA LYS A 194 -3.99 -10.23 -16.10
C LYS A 194 -2.76 -10.87 -15.46
N ALA A 195 -2.88 -11.33 -14.21
CA ALA A 195 -1.82 -12.07 -13.51
C ALA A 195 -1.72 -13.53 -13.96
N ASN A 196 -2.57 -13.98 -14.89
CA ASN A 196 -2.62 -15.34 -15.40
C ASN A 196 -2.74 -16.40 -14.27
N ARG A 197 -3.53 -16.09 -13.23
CA ARG A 197 -3.72 -16.99 -12.08
C ARG A 197 -4.22 -18.38 -12.51
N LYS A 198 -3.93 -19.40 -11.71
CA LYS A 198 -4.38 -20.77 -12.02
C LYS A 198 -5.88 -20.93 -11.71
N ASN A 199 -6.54 -21.83 -12.42
CA ASN A 199 -7.98 -22.07 -12.27
C ASN A 199 -8.37 -22.43 -10.83
N TRP A 200 -7.57 -23.29 -10.16
CA TRP A 200 -7.83 -23.67 -8.76
C TRP A 200 -7.77 -22.46 -7.83
N TYR A 201 -6.82 -21.55 -8.05
CA TYR A 201 -6.65 -20.37 -7.21
C TYR A 201 -7.83 -19.42 -7.35
N VAL A 202 -8.31 -19.20 -8.58
CA VAL A 202 -9.49 -18.34 -8.78
C VAL A 202 -10.74 -18.97 -8.16
N LYS A 203 -10.90 -20.30 -8.22
CA LYS A 203 -11.99 -20.98 -7.52
C LYS A 203 -11.90 -20.80 -6.01
N GLU A 204 -10.71 -20.97 -5.43
CA GLU A 204 -10.48 -20.73 -4.01
C GLU A 204 -10.82 -19.29 -3.63
N MET A 205 -10.32 -18.29 -4.38
CA MET A 205 -10.62 -16.88 -4.10
C MET A 205 -12.10 -16.50 -4.25
N LEU A 206 -12.90 -17.35 -4.93
CA LEU A 206 -14.34 -17.24 -5.09
C LEU A 206 -15.11 -18.16 -4.11
N GLY A 207 -14.44 -18.91 -3.23
CA GLY A 207 -15.08 -19.85 -2.32
C GLY A 207 -15.70 -21.08 -3.00
N LEU A 208 -15.26 -21.41 -4.21
CA LEU A 208 -15.82 -22.48 -5.06
C LEU A 208 -15.02 -23.80 -4.99
N ASP A 209 -13.82 -23.80 -4.43
CA ASP A 209 -12.88 -24.92 -4.47
C ASP A 209 -13.35 -26.16 -3.69
N ASP A 210 -14.01 -25.97 -2.55
CA ASP A 210 -14.57 -27.06 -1.72
C ASP A 210 -15.96 -27.54 -2.17
N LEU A 211 -16.57 -26.87 -3.17
CA LEU A 211 -17.91 -27.19 -3.65
C LEU A 211 -17.89 -28.30 -4.71
N SER A 212 -18.91 -29.15 -4.72
CA SER A 212 -19.14 -30.08 -5.83
C SER A 212 -19.44 -29.31 -7.12
N LYS A 213 -19.19 -29.90 -8.30
CA LYS A 213 -19.44 -29.21 -9.60
C LYS A 213 -20.87 -28.67 -9.73
N ALA A 214 -21.87 -29.40 -9.23
CA ALA A 214 -23.25 -28.95 -9.24
C ALA A 214 -23.48 -27.74 -8.31
N LYS A 215 -22.86 -27.76 -7.11
CA LYS A 215 -22.92 -26.64 -6.17
C LYS A 215 -22.18 -25.41 -6.69
N GLN A 216 -21.01 -25.59 -7.32
CA GLN A 216 -20.28 -24.51 -7.98
C GLN A 216 -21.18 -23.80 -9.00
N LYS A 217 -21.82 -24.53 -9.91
CA LYS A 217 -22.69 -23.94 -10.95
C LYS A 217 -23.93 -23.23 -10.40
N ALA A 218 -24.37 -23.56 -9.20
CA ALA A 218 -25.50 -22.92 -8.53
C ALA A 218 -25.08 -21.71 -7.68
N ASP A 219 -23.78 -21.53 -7.43
CA ASP A 219 -23.25 -20.44 -6.63
C ASP A 219 -23.27 -19.12 -7.44
N PRO A 220 -23.72 -18.00 -6.86
CA PRO A 220 -23.69 -16.70 -7.53
C PRO A 220 -22.30 -16.30 -8.03
N ASP A 221 -21.23 -16.64 -7.31
CA ASP A 221 -19.86 -16.25 -7.67
C ASP A 221 -19.28 -17.08 -8.83
N TYR A 222 -20.00 -18.12 -9.28
CA TYR A 222 -19.62 -18.90 -10.46
C TYR A 222 -19.55 -18.05 -11.73
N GLU A 223 -20.37 -17.01 -11.85
CA GLU A 223 -20.35 -16.11 -13.01
C GLU A 223 -18.99 -15.41 -13.17
N TYR A 224 -18.32 -15.08 -12.06
CA TYR A 224 -16.99 -14.48 -12.07
C TYR A 224 -15.91 -15.47 -12.51
N TYR A 225 -16.07 -16.74 -12.16
CA TYR A 225 -15.19 -17.80 -12.65
C TYR A 225 -15.34 -17.98 -14.18
N LEU A 226 -16.56 -17.94 -14.70
CA LEU A 226 -16.82 -17.96 -16.15
C LEU A 226 -16.18 -16.76 -16.87
N GLU A 227 -16.32 -15.56 -16.30
CA GLU A 227 -15.69 -14.35 -16.85
C GLU A 227 -14.17 -14.48 -16.89
N PHE A 228 -13.56 -15.00 -15.81
CA PHE A 228 -12.13 -15.29 -15.76
C PHE A 228 -11.68 -16.27 -16.87
N LEU A 229 -12.42 -17.35 -17.09
CA LEU A 229 -12.13 -18.31 -18.16
C LEU A 229 -12.22 -17.67 -19.55
N LYS A 230 -13.22 -16.82 -19.78
CA LYS A 230 -13.37 -16.05 -21.02
C LYS A 230 -12.19 -15.12 -21.26
N LEU A 231 -11.78 -14.34 -20.25
CA LEU A 231 -10.65 -13.41 -20.35
C LEU A 231 -9.32 -14.13 -20.60
N THR A 232 -9.16 -15.34 -20.07
CA THR A 232 -7.93 -16.14 -20.22
C THR A 232 -7.98 -17.14 -21.38
N LYS A 233 -9.08 -17.19 -22.12
CA LYS A 233 -9.33 -18.15 -23.22
C LYS A 233 -9.14 -19.62 -22.79
N ARG A 234 -9.57 -19.96 -21.57
CA ARG A 234 -9.49 -21.31 -21.00
C ARG A 234 -10.88 -21.97 -21.00
N SER A 235 -10.90 -23.30 -21.02
CA SER A 235 -12.11 -24.08 -20.79
C SER A 235 -12.28 -24.40 -19.31
N GLU A 236 -13.52 -24.64 -18.89
CA GLU A 236 -13.78 -25.37 -17.65
C GLU A 236 -13.13 -26.75 -17.76
N ARG A 237 -12.23 -27.11 -16.85
CA ARG A 237 -11.69 -28.46 -16.68
C ARG A 237 -11.94 -28.88 -15.24
#